data_AF-A0A955DCI6-F1
#
_entry.id   AF-A0A955DCI6-F1
#
_cell.length_a   1.000
_cell.length_b   1.000
_cell.length_c   1.000
_cell.angle_alpha   90.00
_cell.angle_beta   90.00
_cell.angle_gamma   90.00
#
_symmetry.space_group_name_H-M   'P 1'
#
loop_
_entity.id
_entity.type
_entity.pdbx_description
1 polymer ?
#
loop_
_entity_poly.entity_id
_entity_poly.type
_entity_poly.pdbx_seq_one_letter_code
_entity_poly.pdbx_strand_id
1 'polypeptide(L)'
;MMPSDDPRPPKRETYDLLGGPIAPPALPGRVVVGESDYEAVDLAASDLVAQAMNCVREFGDFHLALSGGRTPQPLYERLMYDPDFRAVPWQRTHLWIVDERCVPWDDPRSNFGMIHDTIVQHADLPPEQVHPMPVLLDGG
;
A
#
# COMPACT_ATOMS: atom_id res chain seq x y z
N MET A 1 3.12 -19.39 -32.20
CA MET A 1 3.77 -19.09 -30.91
C MET A 1 4.85 -18.06 -31.19
N MET A 2 4.53 -16.77 -31.06
CA MET A 2 5.51 -15.69 -31.17
C MET A 2 5.95 -15.33 -29.75
N PRO A 3 7.26 -15.31 -29.43
CA PRO A 3 7.71 -14.84 -28.13
C PRO A 3 7.49 -13.32 -28.07
N SER A 4 6.66 -12.89 -27.12
CA SER A 4 6.43 -11.49 -26.76
C SER A 4 7.60 -11.00 -25.90
N ASP A 5 8.73 -10.72 -26.53
CA ASP A 5 9.78 -9.87 -25.95
C ASP A 5 9.40 -8.40 -26.21
N ASP A 6 8.44 -7.88 -25.43
CA ASP A 6 8.33 -6.43 -25.27
C ASP A 6 9.23 -6.05 -24.09
N PRO A 7 10.40 -5.42 -24.33
CA PRO A 7 11.30 -5.03 -23.26
C PRO A 7 10.58 -4.01 -22.38
N ARG A 8 10.39 -4.37 -21.10
CA ARG A 8 9.91 -3.42 -20.07
C ARG A 8 10.64 -2.09 -20.27
N PRO A 9 9.93 -0.95 -20.32
CA PRO A 9 10.58 0.34 -20.45
C PRO A 9 11.63 0.47 -19.34
N PRO A 10 12.80 1.06 -19.62
CA PRO A 10 13.84 1.23 -18.62
C PRO A 10 13.21 1.88 -17.38
N LYS A 11 13.56 1.36 -16.19
CA LYS A 11 13.18 2.00 -14.92
C LYS A 11 13.52 3.48 -15.08
N ARG A 12 12.51 4.36 -14.95
CA ARG A 12 12.70 5.81 -15.00
C ARG A 12 13.93 6.13 -14.14
N GLU A 13 14.93 6.76 -14.75
CA GLU A 13 16.06 7.31 -14.02
C GLU A 13 15.48 8.15 -12.88
N THR A 14 16.01 7.94 -11.68
CA THR A 14 15.74 8.82 -10.55
C THR A 14 16.14 10.22 -10.99
N TYR A 15 15.17 11.11 -11.19
CA TYR A 15 15.47 12.50 -11.46
C TYR A 15 15.92 13.12 -10.16
N ASP A 16 17.13 13.68 -10.15
CA ASP A 16 17.47 14.65 -9.13
C ASP A 16 16.38 15.72 -9.14
N LEU A 17 15.72 15.88 -8.00
CA LEU A 17 14.92 17.08 -7.76
C LEU A 17 15.95 18.21 -7.79
N LEU A 18 16.15 18.79 -8.98
CA LEU A 18 17.02 19.94 -9.22
C LEU A 18 16.75 20.89 -8.07
N GLY A 19 17.78 21.19 -7.26
CA GLY A 19 17.70 21.72 -5.88
C GLY A 19 17.06 23.10 -5.70
N GLY A 20 16.06 23.45 -6.51
CA GLY A 20 15.07 24.48 -6.27
C GLY A 20 13.78 23.89 -5.67
N PRO A 21 12.89 24.77 -5.19
CA PRO A 21 11.62 24.36 -4.62
C PRO A 21 10.78 23.60 -5.66
N ILE A 22 10.36 22.39 -5.31
CA ILE A 22 9.38 21.63 -6.11
C ILE A 22 8.08 22.43 -6.08
N ALA A 23 7.69 22.99 -7.23
CA ALA A 23 6.37 23.56 -7.34
C ALA A 23 5.35 22.44 -7.14
N PRO A 24 4.51 22.48 -6.09
CA PRO A 24 3.56 21.41 -5.84
C PRO A 24 2.57 21.31 -7.01
N PRO A 25 2.11 20.11 -7.38
CA PRO A 25 1.06 19.97 -8.38
C PRO A 25 -0.16 20.78 -7.97
N ALA A 26 -0.90 21.32 -8.93
CA ALA A 26 -2.15 22.07 -8.69
C ALA A 26 -3.32 21.15 -8.29
N LEU A 27 -3.04 20.14 -7.48
CA LEU A 27 -4.02 19.26 -6.86
C LEU A 27 -4.27 19.78 -5.43
N PRO A 28 -5.54 19.81 -4.98
CA PRO A 28 -5.81 20.08 -3.57
C PRO A 28 -5.13 19.00 -2.72
N GLY A 29 -4.43 19.44 -1.67
CA GLY A 29 -3.72 18.53 -0.78
C GLY A 29 -2.49 19.17 -0.14
N ARG A 30 -1.70 18.32 0.51
CA ARG A 30 -0.43 18.69 1.14
C ARG A 30 0.67 17.81 0.55
N VAL A 31 1.76 18.42 0.10
CA VAL A 31 3.01 17.70 -0.20
C VAL A 31 3.85 17.69 1.06
N VAL A 32 4.27 16.50 1.48
CA VAL A 32 5.18 16.30 2.60
C VAL A 32 6.45 15.67 2.03
N VAL A 33 7.60 16.20 2.40
CA VAL A 33 8.92 15.73 1.93
C VAL A 33 9.74 15.33 3.16
N GLY A 34 10.19 14.08 3.19
CA GLY A 34 11.20 13.62 4.14
C GLY A 34 12.60 13.72 3.53
N GLU A 35 13.62 13.78 4.37
CA GLU A 35 15.04 13.81 3.98
C GLU A 35 15.56 12.42 3.54
N SER A 36 14.77 11.37 3.80
CA SER A 36 15.06 9.98 3.42
C SER A 36 13.78 9.20 3.08
N ASP A 37 13.95 8.02 2.49
CA ASP A 37 12.88 7.05 2.29
C ASP A 37 12.26 6.58 3.61
N TYR A 38 13.09 6.32 4.63
CA TYR A 38 12.62 5.97 5.98
C TYR A 38 11.75 7.07 6.58
N GLU A 39 12.19 8.33 6.52
CA GLU A 39 11.41 9.45 7.06
C GLU A 39 10.11 9.66 6.27
N ALA A 40 10.13 9.53 4.94
CA ALA A 40 8.92 9.59 4.14
C ALA A 40 7.91 8.48 4.53
N VAL A 41 8.41 7.27 4.82
CA VAL A 41 7.59 6.15 5.31
C VAL A 41 7.02 6.44 6.70
N ASP A 42 7.82 6.98 7.62
CA ASP A 42 7.38 7.34 8.97
C ASP A 42 6.30 8.42 8.96
N LEU A 43 6.47 9.44 8.12
CA LEU A 43 5.49 10.51 7.95
C LEU A 43 4.18 9.97 7.36
N ALA A 44 4.26 9.08 6.36
CA ALA A 44 3.08 8.45 5.77
C ALA A 44 2.37 7.52 6.77
N ALA A 45 3.11 6.72 7.54
CA ALA A 45 2.56 5.84 8.57
C ALA A 45 1.86 6.63 9.67
N SER A 46 2.49 7.71 10.15
CA SER A 46 1.93 8.59 11.17
C SER A 46 0.63 9.24 10.71
N ASP A 47 0.60 9.77 9.48
CA ASP A 47 -0.60 10.37 8.91
C ASP A 47 -1.71 9.32 8.73
N LEU A 48 -1.38 8.12 8.24
CA LEU A 48 -2.34 7.03 8.06
C LEU A 48 -2.97 6.59 9.40
N VAL A 49 -2.16 6.41 10.45
CA VAL A 49 -2.68 6.04 11.79
C VAL A 49 -3.60 7.13 12.33
N ALA A 50 -3.22 8.40 12.19
CA ALA A 50 -4.06 9.51 12.61
C ALA A 50 -5.40 9.53 11.85
N GLN A 51 -5.38 9.34 10.53
CA GLN A 51 -6.61 9.27 9.72
C GLN A 51 -7.46 8.07 10.09
N ALA A 52 -6.86 6.89 10.27
CA ALA A 52 -7.58 5.68 10.66
C ALA A 52 -8.31 5.87 11.99
N MET A 53 -7.61 6.40 12.99
CA MET A 53 -8.18 6.71 14.31
C MET A 53 -9.29 7.77 14.21
N ASN A 54 -9.15 8.78 13.35
CA ASN A 54 -10.17 9.81 13.15
C ASN A 54 -11.43 9.21 12.50
N CYS A 55 -11.26 8.44 11.42
CA CYS A 55 -12.38 7.82 10.71
C CYS A 55 -13.15 6.85 11.59
N VAL A 56 -12.46 6.00 12.36
CA VAL A 56 -13.14 5.07 13.28
C VAL A 56 -13.93 5.83 14.37
N ARG A 57 -13.39 6.93 14.90
CA ARG A 57 -14.13 7.74 15.89
C ARG A 57 -15.36 8.43 15.30
N GLU A 58 -15.29 8.89 14.06
CA GLU A 58 -16.34 9.68 13.43
C GLU A 58 -17.41 8.84 12.73
N PHE A 59 -16.98 7.79 12.02
CA PHE A 59 -17.82 6.98 11.14
C PHE A 59 -17.98 5.53 11.60
N GLY A 60 -17.22 5.09 12.61
CA GLY A 60 -17.22 3.72 13.12
C GLY A 60 -16.18 2.82 12.46
N ASP A 61 -15.89 3.05 11.18
CA ASP A 61 -14.97 2.22 10.38
C ASP A 61 -13.99 3.09 9.57
N PHE A 62 -12.86 2.49 9.16
CA PHE A 62 -11.85 3.07 8.29
C PHE A 62 -11.66 2.20 7.05
N HIS A 63 -11.58 2.81 5.85
CA HIS A 63 -11.35 2.09 4.61
C HIS A 63 -9.95 2.38 4.08
N LEU A 64 -9.13 1.34 3.96
CA LEU A 64 -7.76 1.41 3.48
C LEU A 64 -7.62 0.68 2.15
N ALA A 65 -7.20 1.39 1.11
CA ALA A 65 -6.98 0.83 -0.22
C ALA A 65 -5.47 0.73 -0.50
N LEU A 66 -4.97 -0.49 -0.71
CA LEU A 66 -3.55 -0.79 -0.89
C LEU A 66 -3.27 -1.30 -2.30
N SER A 67 -2.20 -0.80 -2.90
CA SER A 67 -1.61 -1.36 -4.12
C SER A 67 -0.49 -2.33 -3.78
N GLY A 68 -0.19 -3.21 -4.72
CA GLY A 68 1.07 -3.95 -4.64
C GLY A 68 2.29 -3.11 -5.00
N GLY A 69 3.42 -3.81 -5.11
CA GLY A 69 4.69 -3.25 -5.57
C GLY A 69 5.64 -2.85 -4.46
N ARG A 70 6.88 -2.54 -4.87
CA ARG A 70 8.02 -2.32 -3.95
C ARG A 70 8.01 -0.96 -3.26
N THR A 71 7.36 0.03 -3.84
CA THR A 71 7.32 1.39 -3.29
C THR A 71 6.45 1.48 -2.02
N PRO A 72 5.23 0.91 -1.97
CA PRO A 72 4.43 0.97 -0.76
C PRO A 72 4.74 -0.14 0.25
N GLN A 73 5.43 -1.22 -0.15
CA GLN A 73 5.75 -2.33 0.75
C GLN A 73 6.46 -1.91 2.06
N PRO A 74 7.48 -1.02 2.06
CA PRO A 74 8.10 -0.54 3.29
C PRO A 74 7.12 0.10 4.27
N LEU A 75 6.07 0.79 3.78
CA LEU A 75 5.03 1.35 4.63
C LEU A 75 4.21 0.25 5.31
N TYR A 76 3.89 -0.84 4.61
CA TYR A 76 3.13 -1.96 5.16
C TYR A 76 3.93 -2.66 6.26
N GLU A 77 5.20 -2.92 5.99
CA GLU A 77 6.14 -3.47 6.97
C GLU A 77 6.28 -2.54 8.18
N ARG A 78 6.35 -1.21 7.95
CA ARG A 78 6.43 -0.22 9.02
C ARG A 78 5.21 -0.25 9.94
N LEU A 79 4.00 -0.28 9.38
CA LEU A 79 2.74 -0.32 10.15
C LEU A 79 2.62 -1.58 11.00
N MET A 80 3.25 -2.68 10.58
CA MET A 80 3.12 -3.98 11.25
C MET A 80 4.25 -4.28 12.23
N TYR A 81 5.47 -3.86 11.93
CA TYR A 81 6.65 -4.21 12.73
C TYR A 81 7.04 -3.15 13.77
N ASP A 82 6.70 -1.87 13.56
CA ASP A 82 7.03 -0.83 14.54
C ASP A 82 5.97 -0.75 15.67
N PRO A 83 6.38 -0.86 16.95
CA PRO A 83 5.49 -0.65 18.09
C PRO A 83 4.71 0.66 18.10
N ASP A 84 5.26 1.74 17.55
CA ASP A 84 4.66 3.09 17.53
C ASP A 84 3.39 3.15 16.67
N PHE A 85 3.25 2.24 15.70
CA PHE A 85 2.10 2.18 14.80
C PHE A 85 1.08 1.07 15.16
N ARG A 86 1.24 0.40 16.31
CA ARG A 86 0.27 -0.61 16.79
C ARG A 86 -1.13 -0.07 17.08
N ALA A 87 -1.29 1.26 17.11
CA ALA A 87 -2.55 1.93 17.32
C ALA A 87 -3.49 1.89 16.10
N VAL A 88 -3.06 1.34 14.95
CA VAL A 88 -3.99 1.14 13.81
C VAL A 88 -5.20 0.33 14.28
N PRO A 89 -6.44 0.83 14.10
CA PRO A 89 -7.64 0.16 14.57
C PRO A 89 -8.08 -0.97 13.61
N TRP A 90 -7.25 -1.99 13.42
CA TRP A 90 -7.44 -3.04 12.41
C TRP A 90 -8.80 -3.73 12.46
N GLN A 91 -9.36 -4.00 13.65
CA GLN A 91 -10.69 -4.60 13.78
C GLN A 91 -11.82 -3.73 13.20
N ARG A 92 -11.57 -2.44 12.96
CA ARG A 92 -12.48 -1.48 12.32
C ARG A 92 -11.99 -1.02 10.94
N THR A 93 -10.97 -1.68 10.39
CA THR A 93 -10.41 -1.35 9.09
C THR A 93 -10.94 -2.31 8.03
N HIS A 94 -11.55 -1.78 6.96
CA HIS A 94 -11.81 -2.49 5.71
C HIS A 94 -10.62 -2.33 4.78
N LEU A 95 -9.97 -3.44 4.42
CA LEU A 95 -8.79 -3.47 3.57
C LEU A 95 -9.14 -3.85 2.13
N TRP A 96 -8.81 -2.98 1.17
CA TRP A 96 -9.11 -3.15 -0.25
C TRP A 96 -7.82 -3.28 -1.05
N ILE A 97 -7.71 -4.30 -1.90
CA ILE A 97 -6.56 -4.45 -2.80
C ILE A 97 -6.95 -3.84 -4.15
N VAL A 98 -6.26 -2.78 -4.58
CA VAL A 98 -6.70 -1.96 -5.72
C VAL A 98 -6.35 -2.53 -7.10
N ASP A 99 -5.32 -3.37 -7.16
CA ASP A 99 -4.88 -4.03 -8.38
C ASP A 99 -4.34 -5.43 -8.05
N GLU A 100 -4.47 -6.36 -8.98
CA GLU A 100 -3.93 -7.72 -8.83
C GLU A 100 -3.45 -8.25 -10.18
N ARG A 101 -2.46 -9.14 -10.14
CA ARG A 101 -1.98 -9.91 -11.29
C ARG A 101 -2.86 -11.15 -11.46
N CYS A 102 -3.15 -11.53 -12.70
CA CYS A 102 -3.89 -12.77 -12.97
C CYS A 102 -3.02 -14.02 -12.76
N VAL A 103 -2.69 -14.31 -11.51
CA VAL A 103 -1.87 -15.43 -11.06
C VAL A 103 -2.51 -16.03 -9.79
N PRO A 104 -2.19 -17.30 -9.44
CA PRO A 104 -2.55 -17.86 -8.14
C PRO A 104 -2.06 -16.99 -6.97
N TRP A 105 -2.77 -17.02 -5.84
CA TRP A 105 -2.45 -16.16 -4.70
C TRP A 105 -1.11 -16.46 -4.03
N ASP A 106 -0.62 -17.68 -4.15
CA ASP A 106 0.70 -18.13 -3.67
C ASP A 106 1.84 -17.82 -4.66
N ASP A 107 1.54 -17.28 -5.84
CA ASP A 107 2.56 -16.79 -6.76
C ASP A 107 3.25 -15.56 -6.16
N PRO A 108 4.60 -15.48 -6.17
CA PRO A 108 5.35 -14.33 -5.64
C PRO A 108 5.02 -12.97 -6.29
N ARG A 109 4.29 -12.96 -7.41
CA ARG A 109 3.81 -11.75 -8.11
C ARG A 109 2.43 -11.28 -7.65
N SER A 110 1.76 -12.06 -6.81
CA SER A 110 0.46 -11.77 -6.22
C SER A 110 0.57 -10.56 -5.29
N ASN A 111 -0.17 -9.49 -5.59
CA ASN A 111 -0.25 -8.31 -4.72
C ASN A 111 -0.95 -8.67 -3.41
N PHE A 112 -2.05 -9.44 -3.50
CA PHE A 112 -2.78 -9.95 -2.36
C PHE A 112 -1.91 -10.86 -1.52
N GLY A 113 -1.12 -11.75 -2.11
CA GLY A 113 -0.20 -12.63 -1.38
C GLY A 113 0.78 -11.83 -0.52
N MET A 114 1.45 -10.83 -1.11
CA MET A 114 2.37 -9.96 -0.37
C MET A 114 1.67 -9.15 0.74
N ILE A 115 0.51 -8.56 0.46
CA ILE A 115 -0.26 -7.78 1.45
C ILE A 115 -0.80 -8.69 2.56
N HIS A 116 -1.20 -9.91 2.21
CA HIS A 116 -1.71 -10.90 3.15
C HIS A 116 -0.63 -11.29 4.15
N ASP A 117 0.55 -11.66 3.65
CA ASP A 117 1.67 -12.11 4.46
C ASP A 117 2.24 -10.97 5.33
N THR A 118 2.16 -9.72 4.85
CA THR A 118 2.66 -8.56 5.60
C THR A 118 1.66 -8.07 6.64
N ILE A 119 0.39 -7.88 6.26
CA ILE A 119 -0.64 -7.22 7.08
C ILE A 119 -1.69 -8.22 7.56
N VAL A 120 -2.41 -8.88 6.66
CA VAL A 120 -3.65 -9.61 6.99
C VAL A 120 -3.40 -10.71 8.01
N GLN A 121 -2.30 -11.45 7.87
CA GLN A 121 -1.93 -12.53 8.77
C GLN A 121 -1.63 -12.07 10.21
N HIS A 122 -1.36 -10.77 10.40
CA HIS A 122 -0.83 -10.21 11.65
C HIS A 122 -1.73 -9.14 12.29
N ALA A 123 -2.63 -8.54 11.52
CA ALA A 123 -3.42 -7.37 11.91
C ALA A 123 -4.70 -7.69 12.70
N ASP A 124 -5.07 -8.97 12.88
CA ASP A 124 -6.37 -9.36 13.50
C ASP A 124 -7.57 -8.71 12.80
N LEU A 125 -7.49 -8.58 11.47
CA LEU A 125 -8.57 -8.12 10.61
C LEU A 125 -9.68 -9.19 10.54
N PRO A 126 -10.95 -8.82 10.76
CA PRO A 126 -12.07 -9.71 10.44
C PRO A 126 -12.00 -10.14 8.96
N PRO A 127 -12.13 -11.44 8.64
CA PRO A 127 -12.01 -11.92 7.26
C PRO A 127 -12.97 -11.23 6.28
N GLU A 128 -14.18 -10.88 6.74
CA GLU A 128 -15.19 -10.13 5.98
C GLU A 128 -14.80 -8.69 5.66
N GLN A 129 -13.76 -8.16 6.33
CA GLN A 129 -13.21 -6.83 6.10
C GLN A 129 -12.00 -6.84 5.15
N VAL A 130 -11.61 -8.00 4.61
CA VAL A 130 -10.54 -8.13 3.61
C VAL A 130 -11.15 -8.33 2.22
N HIS A 131 -10.90 -7.37 1.34
CA HIS A 131 -11.51 -7.28 0.00
C HIS A 131 -10.44 -7.45 -1.08
N PRO A 132 -10.09 -8.71 -1.46
CA PRO A 132 -9.18 -8.96 -2.57
C PRO A 132 -9.82 -8.59 -3.91
N MET A 133 -8.98 -8.18 -4.86
CA MET A 133 -9.43 -7.99 -6.25
C MET A 133 -9.75 -9.37 -6.86
N PRO A 134 -10.92 -9.55 -7.50
CA PRO A 134 -11.26 -10.81 -8.13
C PRO A 134 -10.27 -11.16 -9.24
N VAL A 135 -9.75 -12.39 -9.23
CA VAL A 135 -8.90 -12.93 -10.29
C VAL A 135 -9.64 -14.09 -10.94
N LEU A 136 -9.83 -14.03 -12.26
CA LEU A 136 -10.28 -15.16 -13.05
C LEU A 136 -9.04 -15.84 -13.64
N LEU A 137 -8.80 -17.08 -13.23
CA LEU A 137 -7.77 -17.93 -13.84
C LEU A 137 -8.45 -18.83 -14.88
N ASP A 138 -7.91 -18.85 -16.09
CA ASP A 138 -8.41 -19.74 -17.14
C ASP A 138 -8.13 -21.20 -16.75
N GLY A 139 -9.17 -21.95 -16.37
CA GLY A 139 -9.08 -23.39 -16.09
C GLY A 139 -9.77 -23.93 -14.84
N GLY A 140 -10.93 -23.39 -14.46
CA GLY A 140 -11.83 -23.98 -13.44
C GLY A 140 -13.16 -24.39 -14.04
#